data_AF-A0A8I2CUN3-F1
#
_entry.id   AF-A0A8I2CUN3-F1
#
_cell.length_a   1.000
_cell.length_b   1.000
_cell.length_c   1.000
_cell.angle_alpha   90.00
_cell.angle_beta   90.00
_cell.angle_gamma   90.00
#
_symmetry.space_group_name_H-M   'P 1'
#
loop_
_entity.id
_entity.type
_entity.pdbx_description
1 polymer ?
#
loop_
_entity_poly.entity_id
_entity_poly.type
_entity_poly.pdbx_seq_one_letter_code
_entity_poly.pdbx_strand_id
1 'polypeptide(L)'
;MIRVPEGKMPSRFMMYFRPNNLSELRVISRMLNIAMVDFVGAALEAYIFKKESELGGTIPQRQRKRYVGPRNDTSEKRVRYVMRLDRNLVERIRDIACLDNRRFTHVCDDAIANFIAFTKHSKNFKNIWTSRSDVEAVRGRKSVKSIEEISGLLNTYKKTGASSIG
;
A
#
# COMPACT_ATOMS: atom_id res chain seq x y z
N MET A 1 -21.72 -15.97 10.53
CA MET A 1 -21.80 -14.96 9.45
C MET A 1 -21.26 -13.65 10.03
N ILE A 2 -20.00 -13.29 9.75
CA ILE A 2 -19.35 -12.14 10.39
C ILE A 2 -19.85 -10.87 9.71
N ARG A 3 -20.55 -10.00 10.45
CA ARG A 3 -21.00 -8.68 10.00
C ARG A 3 -19.77 -7.85 9.64
N VAL A 4 -19.65 -7.45 8.37
CA VAL A 4 -18.69 -6.44 7.93
C VAL A 4 -19.21 -5.10 8.45
N PRO A 5 -18.41 -4.29 9.16
CA PRO A 5 -18.88 -3.01 9.66
C PRO A 5 -19.25 -2.09 8.49
N GLU A 6 -20.43 -1.50 8.57
CA GLU A 6 -20.91 -0.46 7.66
C GLU A 6 -19.90 0.70 7.65
N GLY A 7 -19.26 0.95 6.51
CA GLY A 7 -18.29 2.03 6.36
C GLY A 7 -17.14 1.74 5.40
N LYS A 8 -16.82 0.47 5.15
CA LYS A 8 -15.81 0.09 4.14
C LYS A 8 -16.50 -0.64 2.99
N MET A 9 -16.79 0.06 1.91
CA MET A 9 -17.24 -0.58 0.66
C MET A 9 -15.99 -1.06 -0.11
N PRO A 10 -15.64 -2.36 -0.06
CA PRO A 10 -14.48 -2.85 -0.80
C PRO A 10 -14.76 -2.72 -2.29
N SER A 11 -13.84 -2.12 -3.02
CA SER A 11 -13.88 -2.05 -4.48
C SER A 11 -12.75 -2.89 -5.06
N ARG A 12 -13.02 -3.55 -6.20
CA ARG A 12 -12.00 -4.31 -6.92
C ARG A 12 -11.10 -3.33 -7.65
N PHE A 13 -9.84 -3.28 -7.26
CA PHE A 13 -8.83 -2.41 -7.85
C PHE A 13 -7.76 -3.25 -8.52
N MET A 14 -7.43 -2.85 -9.75
CA MET A 14 -6.34 -3.45 -10.50
C MET A 14 -5.06 -2.68 -10.21
N MET A 15 -4.07 -3.36 -9.63
CA MET A 15 -2.75 -2.82 -9.34
C MET A 15 -1.71 -3.41 -10.28
N TYR A 16 -0.68 -2.62 -10.58
CA TYR A 16 0.38 -2.93 -11.51
C TYR A 16 1.72 -2.76 -10.79
N PHE A 17 2.23 -3.85 -10.22
CA PHE A 17 3.43 -3.82 -9.40
C PHE A 17 4.68 -3.84 -10.27
N ARG A 18 5.69 -3.04 -9.89
CA ARG A 18 7.07 -3.28 -10.29
C ARG A 18 7.54 -4.65 -9.76
N PRO A 19 8.34 -5.42 -10.53
CA PRO A 19 8.82 -6.74 -10.11
C PRO A 19 9.49 -6.74 -8.74
N ASN A 20 10.35 -5.74 -8.46
CA ASN A 20 11.05 -5.63 -7.18
C ASN A 20 10.07 -5.42 -6.02
N ASN A 21 9.17 -4.43 -6.13
CA ASN A 21 8.13 -4.17 -5.12
C ASN A 21 7.26 -5.41 -4.89
N LEU A 22 6.87 -6.12 -5.95
CA LEU A 22 6.09 -7.34 -5.84
C LEU A 22 6.86 -8.44 -5.09
N SER A 23 8.11 -8.68 -5.46
CA SER A 23 8.93 -9.72 -4.84
C SER A 23 9.13 -9.45 -3.35
N GLU A 24 9.48 -8.22 -2.98
CA GLU A 24 9.67 -7.84 -1.58
C GLU A 24 8.36 -7.91 -0.78
N LEU A 25 7.25 -7.44 -1.38
CA LEU A 25 5.93 -7.55 -0.78
C LEU A 25 5.57 -9.00 -0.48
N ARG A 26 5.86 -9.94 -1.39
CA ARG A 26 5.57 -11.37 -1.18
C ARG A 26 6.40 -11.95 -0.03
N VAL A 27 7.70 -11.65 0.01
CA VAL A 27 8.61 -12.12 1.08
C VAL A 27 8.15 -11.59 2.44
N ILE A 28 7.90 -10.28 2.55
CA ILE A 28 7.45 -9.66 3.80
C ILE A 28 6.09 -10.20 4.23
N SER A 29 5.15 -10.31 3.30
CA SER A 29 3.83 -10.89 3.55
C SER A 29 3.94 -12.32 4.10
N ARG A 30 4.89 -13.12 3.57
CA ARG A 30 5.14 -14.47 4.05
C ARG A 30 5.74 -14.51 5.45
N MET A 31 6.73 -13.68 5.70
CA MET A 31 7.43 -13.64 6.99
C MET A 31 6.56 -13.13 8.12
N LEU A 32 5.73 -12.12 7.84
CA LEU A 32 4.79 -11.57 8.81
C LEU A 32 3.46 -12.33 8.85
N ASN A 33 3.26 -13.29 7.95
CA ASN A 33 2.00 -13.99 7.76
C ASN A 33 0.80 -13.03 7.58
N ILE A 34 1.00 -11.98 6.78
CA ILE A 34 0.01 -10.96 6.43
C ILE A 34 -0.41 -11.14 4.97
N ALA A 35 -1.70 -10.95 4.66
CA ALA A 35 -2.13 -10.98 3.27
C ALA A 35 -1.62 -9.73 2.54
N MET A 36 -1.15 -9.90 1.30
CA MET A 36 -0.62 -8.78 0.51
C MET A 36 -1.61 -7.62 0.38
N VAL A 37 -2.92 -7.90 0.30
CA VAL A 37 -3.97 -6.87 0.21
C VAL A 37 -4.04 -6.02 1.48
N ASP A 38 -3.88 -6.62 2.65
CA ASP A 38 -3.91 -5.91 3.93
C ASP A 38 -2.63 -5.06 4.09
N PHE A 39 -1.49 -5.61 3.68
CA PHE A 39 -0.22 -4.86 3.64
C PHE A 39 -0.29 -3.66 2.70
N VAL A 40 -0.80 -3.85 1.47
CA VAL A 40 -0.99 -2.78 0.50
C VAL A 40 -1.98 -1.75 1.03
N GLY A 41 -3.09 -2.16 1.66
CA GLY A 41 -4.04 -1.25 2.29
C GLY A 41 -3.36 -0.34 3.32
N ALA A 42 -2.56 -0.93 4.22
CA ALA A 42 -1.80 -0.17 5.21
C ALA A 42 -0.74 0.75 4.58
N ALA A 43 -0.06 0.29 3.52
CA ALA A 43 0.92 1.11 2.80
C ALA A 43 0.29 2.37 2.18
N LEU A 44 -0.89 2.23 1.56
CA LEU A 44 -1.63 3.37 1.01
C LEU A 44 -2.12 4.31 2.12
N GLU A 45 -2.55 3.77 3.25
CA GLU A 45 -3.01 4.57 4.39
C GLU A 45 -1.85 5.35 5.03
N ALA A 46 -0.69 4.71 5.19
CA ALA A 46 0.55 5.33 5.63
C ALA A 46 0.98 6.46 4.70
N TYR A 47 0.88 6.25 3.39
CA TYR A 47 1.24 7.25 2.39
C TYR A 47 0.29 8.46 2.40
N ILE A 48 -1.02 8.22 2.54
CA ILE A 48 -2.02 9.27 2.73
C ILE A 48 -1.69 10.09 3.97
N PHE A 49 -1.43 9.43 5.10
CA PHE A 49 -1.09 10.11 6.35
C PHE A 49 0.13 11.02 6.16
N LYS A 50 1.20 10.50 5.56
CA LYS A 50 2.40 11.29 5.25
C LYS A 50 2.06 12.51 4.39
N LYS A 51 1.26 12.33 3.33
CA LYS A 51 0.86 13.42 2.43
C LYS A 51 0.01 14.48 3.12
N GLU A 52 -0.87 14.09 4.03
CA GLU A 52 -1.66 15.03 4.82
C GLU A 52 -0.83 15.80 5.82
N SER A 53 0.17 15.16 6.43
CA SER A 53 1.15 15.85 7.26
C SER A 53 1.98 16.86 6.46
N GLU A 54 2.39 16.53 5.23
CA GLU A 54 3.10 17.45 4.33
C GLU A 54 2.24 18.65 3.91
N LEU A 55 0.94 18.43 3.69
CA LEU A 55 -0.01 19.49 3.29
C LEU A 55 -0.52 20.34 4.47
N GLY A 56 -0.33 19.89 5.72
CA GLY A 56 -0.90 20.53 6.90
C GLY A 56 -2.43 20.40 7.00
N GLY A 57 -3.02 19.40 6.33
CA GLY A 57 -4.47 19.25 6.22
C GLY A 57 -4.89 18.06 5.37
N THR A 58 -6.20 17.93 5.14
CA THR A 58 -6.76 16.84 4.35
C THR A 58 -6.46 16.99 2.86
N ILE A 59 -6.25 15.87 2.16
CA ILE A 59 -6.06 15.87 0.70
C ILE A 59 -7.33 16.44 0.02
N PRO A 60 -7.22 17.49 -0.81
CA PRO A 60 -8.36 18.05 -1.50
C PRO A 60 -8.90 17.07 -2.55
N GLN A 61 -10.22 16.96 -2.61
CA GLN A 61 -10.88 16.09 -3.58
C GLN A 61 -10.72 16.65 -5.00
N ARG A 62 -10.38 15.80 -5.97
CA ARG A 62 -10.21 16.25 -7.35
C ARG A 62 -11.55 16.69 -7.98
N GLN A 63 -11.56 17.85 -8.62
CA GLN A 63 -12.76 18.40 -9.27
C GLN A 63 -13.13 17.67 -10.57
N ARG A 64 -12.15 17.08 -11.26
CA ARG A 64 -12.38 16.32 -12.50
C ARG A 64 -11.91 14.89 -12.33
N LYS A 65 -12.73 13.93 -12.77
CA LYS A 65 -12.34 12.52 -12.90
C LYS A 65 -11.38 12.37 -14.09
N ARG A 66 -10.17 12.91 -14.01
CA ARG A 66 -9.10 12.55 -14.96
C ARG A 66 -8.96 11.03 -14.87
N TYR A 67 -8.95 10.34 -16.02
CA TYR A 67 -8.63 8.91 -16.03
C TYR A 67 -7.16 8.77 -15.64
N VAL A 68 -6.91 8.56 -14.35
CA VAL A 68 -5.60 8.18 -13.80
C VAL A 68 -5.51 6.66 -13.71
N GLY A 69 -6.16 5.96 -14.65
CA GLY A 69 -6.09 4.52 -14.70
C GLY A 69 -4.70 4.07 -15.16
N PRO A 70 -4.30 2.84 -14.81
CA PRO A 70 -3.08 2.25 -15.31
C PRO A 70 -3.18 2.13 -16.84
N ARG A 71 -2.36 2.90 -17.58
CA ARG A 71 -2.10 2.61 -19.00
C ARG A 71 -1.03 1.52 -19.06
N ASN A 72 -1.21 0.55 -19.96
CA ASN A 72 -0.20 -0.48 -20.27
C ASN A 72 1.11 0.13 -20.81
N ASP A 73 1.15 1.43 -21.05
CA ASP A 73 2.27 2.19 -21.58
C ASP A 73 3.28 2.59 -20.48
N THR A 74 3.80 1.57 -19.80
CA THR A 74 5.02 1.68 -19.02
C THR A 74 6.00 0.69 -19.63
N SER A 75 7.14 1.19 -20.11
CA SER A 75 8.26 0.41 -20.66
C SER A 75 8.79 -0.70 -19.74
N GLU A 76 8.41 -0.70 -18.46
CA GLU A 76 8.75 -1.72 -17.47
C GLU A 76 7.78 -2.92 -17.50
N LYS A 77 8.30 -4.15 -17.50
CA LYS A 77 7.51 -5.39 -17.30
C LYS A 77 6.85 -5.38 -15.92
N ARG A 78 5.59 -4.94 -15.84
CA ARG A 78 4.79 -4.91 -14.61
C ARG A 78 3.90 -6.13 -14.47
N VAL A 79 3.65 -6.54 -13.23
CA VAL A 79 2.76 -7.66 -12.93
C VAL A 79 1.42 -7.14 -12.42
N ARG A 80 0.35 -7.57 -13.08
CA ARG A 80 -1.03 -7.17 -12.77
C ARG A 80 -1.61 -8.04 -11.64
N TYR A 81 -2.17 -7.40 -10.62
CA TYR A 81 -2.91 -8.05 -9.54
C TYR A 81 -4.26 -7.37 -9.34
N VAL A 82 -5.32 -8.16 -9.14
CA VAL A 82 -6.62 -7.66 -8.71
C VAL A 82 -6.70 -7.76 -7.19
N MET A 83 -6.89 -6.63 -6.52
CA MET A 83 -6.99 -6.52 -5.07
C MET A 83 -8.34 -5.94 -4.66
N ARG A 84 -8.85 -6.36 -3.49
CA ARG A 84 -10.08 -5.81 -2.90
C ARG A 84 -9.69 -4.84 -1.79
N LEU A 85 -9.57 -3.56 -2.14
CA LEU A 85 -9.20 -2.49 -1.20
C LEU A 85 -10.42 -1.63 -0.89
N ASP A 86 -10.36 -0.87 0.20
CA ASP A 86 -11.37 0.13 0.53
C ASP A 86 -11.45 1.18 -0.59
N ARG A 87 -12.67 1.47 -1.06
CA ARG A 87 -12.91 2.47 -2.10
C ARG A 87 -12.40 3.85 -1.70
N ASN A 88 -12.67 4.27 -0.47
CA ASN A 88 -12.31 5.60 0.00
C ASN A 88 -10.80 5.77 0.04
N LEU A 89 -10.08 4.73 0.47
CA LEU A 89 -8.62 4.68 0.45
C LEU A 89 -8.07 4.91 -0.96
N VAL A 90 -8.61 4.19 -1.95
CA VAL A 90 -8.12 4.30 -3.33
C VAL A 90 -8.48 5.63 -3.98
N GLU A 91 -9.66 6.18 -3.71
CA GLU A 91 -10.04 7.50 -4.21
C GLU A 91 -9.12 8.59 -3.68
N ARG A 92 -8.73 8.54 -2.40
CA ARG A 92 -7.75 9.49 -1.83
C ARG A 92 -6.37 9.38 -2.47
N ILE A 93 -5.91 8.18 -2.80
CA ILE A 93 -4.65 8.00 -3.56
C ILE A 93 -4.77 8.58 -4.98
N ARG A 94 -5.94 8.46 -5.62
CA ARG A 94 -6.18 9.09 -6.92
C ARG A 94 -6.21 10.62 -6.83
N ASP A 95 -6.72 11.16 -5.73
CA ASP A 95 -6.68 12.59 -5.45
C ASP A 95 -5.25 13.09 -5.29
N ILE A 96 -4.41 12.38 -4.52
CA ILE A 96 -2.96 12.68 -4.42
C ILE A 96 -2.30 12.61 -5.80
N ALA A 97 -2.54 11.55 -6.57
CA ALA A 97 -1.96 11.42 -7.90
C ALA A 97 -2.38 12.57 -8.83
N CYS A 98 -3.62 13.04 -8.72
CA CYS A 98 -4.11 14.21 -9.46
C CYS A 98 -3.41 15.50 -9.00
N LEU A 99 -3.27 15.71 -7.69
CA LEU A 99 -2.63 16.86 -7.08
C LEU A 99 -1.16 16.97 -7.48
N ASP A 100 -0.42 15.87 -7.40
CA ASP A 100 1.00 15.81 -7.74
C ASP A 100 1.25 15.80 -9.27
N ASN A 101 0.20 15.77 -10.10
CA ASN A 101 0.26 15.52 -11.54
C ASN A 101 1.05 14.23 -11.90
N ARG A 102 0.91 13.19 -11.06
CA ARG A 102 1.58 11.89 -11.22
C ARG A 102 0.60 10.81 -11.65
N ARG A 103 1.14 9.71 -12.18
CA ARG A 103 0.34 8.51 -12.47
C ARG A 103 0.01 7.78 -11.16
N PHE A 104 -1.22 7.30 -11.04
CA PHE A 104 -1.70 6.51 -9.90
C PHE A 104 -0.79 5.32 -9.59
N THR A 105 -0.32 4.61 -10.62
CA THR A 105 0.60 3.48 -10.45
C THR A 105 1.93 3.87 -9.82
N HIS A 106 2.48 5.04 -10.15
CA HIS A 106 3.72 5.53 -9.56
C HIS A 106 3.52 5.93 -8.09
N VAL A 107 2.38 6.54 -7.77
CA VAL A 107 2.03 6.85 -6.38
C VAL A 107 1.88 5.57 -5.56
N CYS A 108 1.25 4.53 -6.11
CA CYS A 108 1.19 3.23 -5.45
C CYS A 108 2.57 2.58 -5.28
N ASP A 109 3.44 2.66 -6.30
CA ASP A 109 4.81 2.12 -6.21
C ASP A 109 5.59 2.77 -5.07
N ASP A 110 5.52 4.10 -4.94
CA ASP A 110 6.18 4.84 -3.87
C ASP A 110 5.60 4.50 -2.50
N ALA A 111 4.26 4.45 -2.40
CA ALA A 111 3.58 4.07 -1.16
C ALA A 111 4.04 2.70 -0.66
N ILE A 112 4.09 1.72 -1.56
CA ILE A 112 4.52 0.35 -1.26
C ILE A 112 6.01 0.33 -0.91
N ALA A 113 6.87 0.95 -1.71
CA ALA A 113 8.32 0.96 -1.47
C ALA A 113 8.67 1.61 -0.12
N ASN A 114 8.05 2.74 0.21
CA ASN A 114 8.25 3.44 1.48
C ASN A 114 7.80 2.57 2.66
N PHE A 115 6.64 1.93 2.56
CA PHE A 115 6.14 1.10 3.64
C PHE A 115 6.94 -0.21 3.82
N ILE A 116 7.46 -0.78 2.72
CA ILE A 116 8.40 -1.90 2.76
C ILE A 116 9.70 -1.50 3.47
N ALA A 117 10.30 -0.37 3.09
CA ALA A 117 11.52 0.13 3.72
C ALA A 117 11.33 0.37 5.22
N PHE A 118 10.21 1.01 5.60
CA PHE A 118 9.82 1.18 6.99
C PHE A 118 9.67 -0.17 7.71
N THR A 119 8.94 -1.11 7.13
CA THR A 119 8.70 -2.42 7.75
C THR A 119 10.02 -3.16 7.97
N LYS A 120 10.92 -3.12 6.98
CA LYS A 120 12.25 -3.71 7.09
C LYS A 120 13.05 -3.09 8.24
N HIS A 121 13.02 -1.77 8.35
CA HIS A 121 13.69 -1.07 9.44
C HIS A 121 13.07 -1.41 10.81
N SER A 122 11.76 -1.28 10.94
CA SER A 122 11.01 -1.50 12.19
C SER A 122 11.12 -2.93 12.72
N LYS A 123 11.20 -3.92 11.83
CA LYS A 123 11.34 -5.34 12.19
C LYS A 123 12.79 -5.84 12.17
N ASN A 124 13.77 -4.94 12.02
CA ASN A 124 15.20 -5.26 11.97
C ASN A 124 15.57 -6.32 10.92
N PHE A 125 14.96 -6.20 9.74
CA PHE A 125 15.14 -7.09 8.60
C PHE A 125 16.36 -6.73 7.75
N LYS A 126 17.52 -6.61 8.40
CA LYS A 126 18.77 -6.12 7.79
C LYS A 126 19.28 -7.00 6.64
N ASN A 127 18.97 -8.30 6.64
CA ASN A 127 19.50 -9.30 5.71
C ASN A 127 18.41 -10.18 5.04
N ILE A 128 17.16 -9.71 4.96
CA ILE A 128 16.14 -10.47 4.25
C ILE A 128 16.45 -10.43 2.75
N TRP A 129 16.53 -11.60 2.13
CA TRP A 129 16.70 -11.77 0.69
C TRP A 129 15.65 -10.93 -0.06
N THR A 130 16.15 -9.94 -0.80
CA THR A 130 15.40 -8.86 -1.46
C THR A 130 14.62 -9.30 -2.69
N SER A 131 14.81 -10.53 -3.15
CA SER A 131 13.88 -11.17 -4.06
C SER A 131 14.09 -12.67 -4.04
N ARG A 132 13.00 -13.44 -3.97
CA ARG A 132 13.03 -14.83 -4.37
C ARG A 132 11.86 -15.08 -5.30
N SER A 133 12.17 -15.54 -6.51
CA SER A 133 11.17 -15.82 -7.55
C SER A 133 10.21 -16.95 -7.17
N ASP A 134 10.60 -17.80 -6.21
CA ASP A 134 9.85 -18.95 -5.69
C ASP A 134 8.84 -18.60 -4.59
N VAL A 135 8.90 -17.38 -4.03
CA VAL A 135 7.94 -16.98 -3.00
C VAL A 135 6.64 -16.55 -3.68
N GLU A 136 5.61 -17.35 -3.49
CA GLU A 136 4.27 -17.07 -3.96
C GLU A 136 3.54 -16.06 -3.05
N ALA A 137 2.50 -15.44 -3.62
CA ALA A 137 1.63 -14.53 -2.88
C ALA A 137 0.91 -15.26 -1.75
N VAL A 138 1.04 -14.76 -0.52
CA VAL A 138 0.24 -15.26 0.62
C VAL A 138 -1.22 -14.90 0.38
N ARG A 139 -2.01 -15.91 0.04
CA ARG A 139 -3.47 -15.79 -0.06
C ARG A 139 -4.09 -15.93 1.33
N GLY A 140 -4.47 -14.80 1.91
CA GLY A 140 -5.60 -14.68 2.83
C GLY A 140 -5.67 -15.67 3.99
N ARG A 141 -4.81 -15.53 5.00
CA ARG A 141 -5.19 -15.90 6.37
C ARG A 141 -5.44 -14.62 7.14
N LYS A 142 -6.71 -14.20 7.22
CA LYS A 142 -7.15 -13.17 8.17
C LYS A 142 -7.17 -13.81 9.57
N SER A 143 -5.99 -13.99 10.14
CA SER A 143 -5.87 -14.31 11.56
C SER A 143 -5.99 -13.02 12.38
N VAL A 144 -6.52 -13.11 13.60
CA VAL A 144 -6.54 -11.96 14.53
C VAL A 144 -5.13 -11.38 14.68
N LYS A 145 -4.13 -12.26 14.84
CA LYS A 145 -2.71 -11.90 14.89
C LYS A 145 -2.23 -11.09 13.67
N SER A 146 -2.60 -11.48 12.46
CA SER A 146 -2.21 -10.72 11.25
C SER A 146 -2.85 -9.35 11.16
N ILE A 147 -4.08 -9.19 11.69
CA ILE A 147 -4.79 -7.91 11.72
C ILE A 147 -4.15 -6.99 12.77
N GLU A 148 -3.84 -7.52 13.95
CA GLU A 148 -3.12 -6.80 15.01
C GLU A 148 -1.73 -6.39 14.54
N GLU A 149 -1.02 -7.29 13.86
CA GLU A 149 0.32 -7.03 13.35
C GLU A 149 0.34 -5.89 12.34
N ILE A 150 -0.56 -5.90 11.34
CA ILE A 150 -0.60 -4.83 10.35
C ILE A 150 -1.08 -3.50 10.94
N SER A 151 -2.04 -3.55 11.88
CA SER A 151 -2.53 -2.36 12.59
C SER A 151 -1.42 -1.78 13.48
N GLY A 152 -0.63 -2.63 14.12
CA GLY A 152 0.54 -2.26 14.91
C GLY A 152 1.60 -1.58 14.06
N LEU A 153 1.96 -2.15 12.91
CA LEU A 153 2.90 -1.55 11.96
C LEU A 153 2.43 -0.17 11.48
N LEU A 154 1.15 -0.04 11.11
CA LEU A 154 0.58 1.21 10.66
C LEU A 154 0.57 2.28 11.77
N ASN A 155 0.20 1.89 13.00
CA ASN A 155 0.21 2.80 14.15
C ASN A 155 1.63 3.25 14.49
N THR A 156 2.61 2.35 14.44
CA THR A 156 4.02 2.70 14.61
C THR A 156 4.46 3.66 13.52
N TYR A 157 4.13 3.40 12.24
CA TYR A 157 4.44 4.32 11.15
C TYR A 157 3.88 5.71 11.39
N LYS A 158 2.62 5.83 11.81
CA LYS A 158 2.00 7.14 12.08
C LYS A 158 2.64 7.87 13.26
N LYS A 159 3.12 7.13 14.28
CA LYS A 159 3.81 7.69 15.45
C LYS A 159 5.25 8.12 15.13
N THR A 160 6.00 7.30 14.39
CA THR A 160 7.42 7.56 14.12
C THR A 160 7.62 8.42 12.88
N GLY A 161 6.81 8.20 11.84
CA GLY A 161 6.88 8.88 10.54
C GLY A 161 6.32 10.31 10.55
N ALA A 162 5.63 10.72 11.61
CA ALA A 162 5.29 12.13 11.87
C ALA A 162 6.50 12.92 12.43
N SER A 163 7.58 12.25 12.83
CA SER A 163 8.73 12.89 13.50
C SER A 163 10.07 12.68 12.78
N SER A 164 10.11 11.98 11.65
CA SER A 164 11.37 11.78 10.91
C SER A 164 11.13 11.51 9.42
N ILE A 165 11.17 12.60 8.65
CA ILE A 165 11.98 12.82 7.44
C ILE A 165 11.96 14.36 7.29
N GLY A 166 12.94 15.00 7.93
CA GLY A 166 13.36 16.37 7.64
C GLY A 166 14.62 16.31 6.79
#